data_AF-A0A445KV40-F1
#
_entry.id   AF-A0A445KV40-F1
#
_cell.length_a   1.000
_cell.length_b   1.000
_cell.length_c   1.000
_cell.angle_alpha   90.00
_cell.angle_beta   90.00
_cell.angle_gamma   90.00
#
_symmetry.space_group_name_H-M   'P 1'
#
loop_
_entity.id
_entity.type
_entity.pdbx_description
1 polymer ?
#
loop_
_entity_poly.entity_id
_entity_poly.type
_entity_poly.pdbx_seq_one_letter_code
_entity_poly.pdbx_strand_id
1 'polypeptide(L)'
;MPFNILFFALVLFYFLYGDLRWKPKEECACNPVLFFCIVSMQRSGSGWFETFLNSHINVSSNGEIFSVGKRRANVSSILETMDRVYNLDWFSSASKNECTAAVGFKWMLNQGLVEHHEEIVEYFERRRVSVIFLFRRNLLRRMISVLANSYDKDAKPLNGTHKSHVHSAVEANILAKYRPRLNITLLIPELNQTKETAAKAIAYFKNTRHIVLYYEDLVNNRTKLKDVQEFLRVPYRDLESRQVKIHTAALSKQIENWNEVQEALTGTPYQRFLFKD
;
A
#
# COMPACT_ATOMS: atom_id res chain seq x y z
N MET A 1 26.80 -47.70 -26.95
CA MET A 1 25.99 -46.55 -27.43
C MET A 1 25.79 -45.61 -26.25
N PRO A 2 26.50 -44.48 -26.17
CA PRO A 2 26.32 -43.55 -25.07
C PRO A 2 25.06 -42.72 -25.34
N PHE A 3 24.07 -42.85 -24.45
CA PHE A 3 22.88 -42.02 -24.46
C PHE A 3 23.28 -40.56 -24.19
N ASN A 4 22.80 -39.67 -25.05
CA ASN A 4 23.27 -38.31 -25.21
C ASN A 4 22.74 -37.41 -24.07
N ILE A 5 23.51 -37.27 -22.99
CA ILE A 5 23.21 -36.47 -21.79
C ILE A 5 22.91 -35.00 -22.14
N LEU A 6 23.45 -34.50 -23.27
CA LEU A 6 23.22 -33.13 -23.75
C LEU A 6 21.77 -32.87 -24.17
N PHE A 7 21.05 -33.90 -24.65
CA PHE A 7 19.65 -33.75 -25.09
C PHE A 7 18.70 -33.60 -23.89
N PHE A 8 18.97 -34.33 -22.80
CA PHE A 8 18.19 -34.21 -21.55
C PHE A 8 18.42 -32.87 -20.85
N ALA A 9 19.65 -32.33 -20.89
CA ALA A 9 19.97 -31.02 -20.33
C ALA A 9 19.29 -29.87 -21.10
N LEU A 10 19.22 -29.96 -22.42
CA LEU A 10 18.51 -28.97 -23.27
C LEU A 10 16.99 -29.01 -23.07
N VAL A 11 16.40 -30.21 -22.92
CA VAL A 11 14.98 -30.37 -22.63
C VAL A 11 14.63 -29.84 -21.23
N LEU A 12 15.49 -30.08 -20.23
CA LEU A 12 15.29 -29.54 -18.87
C LEU A 12 15.44 -28.01 -18.82
N PHE A 13 16.37 -27.44 -19.59
CA PHE A 13 16.53 -25.99 -19.70
C PHE A 13 15.31 -25.34 -20.36
N TYR A 14 14.72 -25.99 -21.38
CA TYR A 14 13.48 -25.52 -22.02
C TYR A 14 12.25 -25.64 -21.11
N PHE A 15 12.20 -26.67 -20.25
CA PHE A 15 11.11 -26.87 -19.28
C PHE A 15 11.20 -25.95 -18.05
N LEU A 16 12.41 -25.58 -17.62
CA LEU A 16 12.65 -24.75 -16.44
C LEU A 16 12.76 -23.25 -16.77
N TYR A 17 13.14 -22.88 -18.00
CA TYR A 17 13.32 -21.50 -18.46
C TYR A 17 12.57 -21.22 -19.76
N GLY A 18 11.32 -21.69 -19.85
CA GLY A 18 10.44 -21.41 -20.97
C GLY A 18 10.32 -19.92 -21.27
N ASP A 19 10.83 -19.54 -22.43
CA ASP A 19 10.54 -18.34 -23.23
C ASP A 19 9.94 -17.11 -22.53
N LEU A 20 10.73 -16.04 -22.46
CA LEU A 20 10.27 -14.66 -22.26
C LEU A 20 9.55 -14.14 -23.53
N ARG A 21 8.52 -14.85 -23.99
CA ARG A 21 7.66 -14.44 -25.09
C ARG A 21 6.31 -13.99 -24.53
N TRP A 22 5.92 -12.77 -24.93
CA TRP A 22 4.61 -12.18 -24.70
C TRP A 22 3.51 -13.22 -24.97
N LYS A 23 2.72 -13.56 -23.94
CA LYS A 23 1.64 -14.53 -24.07
C LYS A 23 0.34 -13.82 -24.45
N PRO A 24 -0.33 -14.20 -25.55
CA PRO A 24 -1.61 -13.62 -25.92
C PRO A 24 -2.64 -13.83 -24.80
N LYS A 25 -3.54 -12.85 -24.60
CA LYS A 25 -4.61 -12.88 -23.58
C LYS A 25 -5.50 -14.14 -23.63
N GLU A 26 -5.56 -14.82 -24.77
CA GLU A 26 -6.36 -16.02 -25.02
C GLU A 26 -5.90 -17.25 -24.20
N GLU A 27 -4.61 -17.42 -23.92
CA GLU A 27 -4.13 -18.54 -23.07
C GLU A 27 -4.52 -18.36 -21.58
N CYS A 28 -4.79 -17.13 -21.16
CA CYS A 28 -5.15 -16.80 -19.78
C CYS A 28 -6.67 -16.90 -19.51
N ALA A 29 -7.48 -17.11 -20.55
CA ALA A 29 -8.94 -16.96 -20.50
C ALA A 29 -9.64 -17.91 -19.50
N CYS A 30 -8.98 -19.01 -19.11
CA CYS A 30 -9.57 -20.04 -18.27
C CYS A 30 -9.54 -19.74 -16.75
N ASN A 31 -8.91 -18.64 -16.31
CA ASN A 31 -8.83 -18.30 -14.88
C ASN A 31 -9.54 -16.98 -14.57
N PRO A 32 -10.54 -16.97 -13.67
CA PRO A 32 -11.21 -15.74 -13.28
C PRO A 32 -10.24 -14.81 -12.54
N VAL A 33 -10.19 -13.55 -12.96
CA VAL A 33 -9.38 -12.51 -12.30
C VAL A 33 -10.09 -12.06 -11.03
N LEU A 34 -9.38 -12.05 -9.91
CA LEU A 34 -9.88 -11.54 -8.64
C LEU A 34 -9.61 -10.04 -8.53
N PHE A 35 -10.60 -9.31 -8.03
CA PHE A 35 -10.49 -7.87 -7.85
C PHE A 35 -10.21 -7.53 -6.40
N PHE A 36 -9.30 -6.57 -6.18
CA PHE A 36 -9.03 -6.06 -4.85
C PHE A 36 -8.89 -4.54 -4.81
N CYS A 37 -9.00 -3.99 -3.61
CA CYS A 37 -8.68 -2.59 -3.31
C CYS A 37 -7.86 -2.52 -2.02
N ILE A 38 -6.73 -1.81 -2.04
CA ILE A 38 -5.92 -1.52 -0.86
C ILE A 38 -6.41 -0.22 -0.26
N VAL A 39 -7.12 -0.31 0.87
CA VAL A 39 -7.66 0.85 1.57
C VAL A 39 -6.72 1.27 2.69
N SER A 40 -6.29 2.53 2.69
CA SER A 40 -5.26 3.01 3.61
C SER A 40 -5.41 4.50 3.91
N MET A 41 -4.47 5.02 4.70
CA MET A 41 -4.28 6.45 4.96
C MET A 41 -2.87 6.84 4.54
N GLN A 42 -2.64 8.12 4.25
CA GLN A 42 -1.30 8.60 3.96
C GLN A 42 -0.32 8.21 5.07
N ARG A 43 0.88 7.79 4.65
CA ARG A 43 2.01 7.40 5.52
C ARG A 43 1.76 6.15 6.39
N SER A 44 0.84 5.28 5.96
CA SER A 44 0.59 3.97 6.60
C SER A 44 1.32 2.79 5.94
N GLY A 45 2.29 3.06 5.05
CA GLY A 45 3.11 2.02 4.41
C GLY A 45 2.53 1.40 3.15
N SER A 46 1.40 1.89 2.64
CA SER A 46 0.72 1.34 1.46
C SER A 46 1.52 1.40 0.16
N GLY A 47 2.35 2.43 -0.04
CA GLY A 47 3.29 2.46 -1.18
C GLY A 47 4.36 1.37 -1.11
N TRP A 48 4.89 1.09 0.08
CA TRP A 48 5.87 0.02 0.29
C TRP A 48 5.21 -1.36 0.13
N PHE A 49 4.05 -1.56 0.76
CA PHE A 49 3.26 -2.78 0.64
C PHE A 49 2.88 -3.10 -0.82
N GLU A 50 2.44 -2.10 -1.57
CA GLU A 50 2.11 -2.25 -3.00
C GLU A 50 3.30 -2.74 -3.84
N THR A 51 4.54 -2.31 -3.53
CA THR A 51 5.71 -2.82 -4.27
C THR A 51 5.93 -4.31 -4.10
N PHE A 52 5.60 -4.88 -2.93
CA PHE A 52 5.63 -6.33 -2.73
C PHE A 52 4.59 -7.04 -3.59
N LEU A 53 3.36 -6.54 -3.61
CA LEU A 53 2.31 -7.12 -4.45
C LEU A 53 2.70 -7.06 -5.93
N ASN A 54 3.22 -5.92 -6.37
CA ASN A 54 3.65 -5.74 -7.75
C ASN A 54 4.94 -6.50 -8.11
N SER A 55 5.69 -7.05 -7.15
CA SER A 55 6.79 -7.98 -7.46
C SER A 55 6.27 -9.38 -7.81
N HIS A 56 5.03 -9.71 -7.48
CA HIS A 56 4.40 -10.96 -7.89
C HIS A 56 3.99 -10.90 -9.37
N ILE A 57 4.33 -11.93 -10.14
CA ILE A 57 4.06 -11.96 -11.59
C ILE A 57 2.57 -11.99 -11.98
N ASN A 58 1.67 -12.33 -11.06
CA ASN A 58 0.24 -12.53 -11.31
C ASN A 58 -0.63 -11.51 -10.56
N VAL A 59 -0.02 -10.52 -9.91
CA VAL A 59 -0.73 -9.48 -9.17
C VAL A 59 -0.38 -8.13 -9.79
N SER A 60 -1.39 -7.30 -10.01
CA SER A 60 -1.24 -5.93 -10.52
C SER A 60 -2.02 -4.97 -9.64
N SER A 61 -1.30 -4.07 -8.95
CA SER A 61 -1.86 -2.94 -8.22
C SER A 61 -1.49 -1.65 -8.94
N ASN A 62 -2.52 -0.92 -9.39
CA ASN A 62 -2.40 0.21 -10.31
C ASN A 62 -2.14 1.57 -9.62
N GLY A 63 -1.53 1.57 -8.44
CA GLY A 63 -1.23 2.79 -7.70
C GLY A 63 -2.46 3.47 -7.12
N GLU A 64 -2.30 4.74 -6.75
CA GLU A 64 -3.33 5.55 -6.11
C GLU A 64 -4.17 6.28 -7.16
N ILE A 65 -5.01 5.54 -7.88
CA ILE A 65 -5.75 6.05 -9.04
C ILE A 65 -6.67 7.23 -8.68
N PHE A 66 -7.21 7.24 -7.47
CA PHE A 66 -8.10 8.28 -6.95
C PHE A 66 -7.37 9.46 -6.31
N SER A 67 -6.05 9.58 -6.45
CA SER A 67 -5.33 10.83 -6.15
C SER A 67 -5.69 11.96 -7.12
N VAL A 68 -6.16 11.62 -8.33
CA VAL A 68 -6.60 12.57 -9.36
C VAL A 68 -8.04 13.03 -9.10
N GLY A 69 -8.23 14.33 -8.85
CA GLY A 69 -9.52 14.91 -8.46
C GLY A 69 -10.66 14.61 -9.44
N LYS A 70 -10.42 14.72 -10.75
CA LYS A 70 -11.43 14.46 -11.80
C LYS A 70 -12.05 13.05 -11.71
N ARG A 71 -11.29 12.05 -11.25
CA ARG A 71 -11.75 10.66 -11.13
C ARG A 71 -12.67 10.43 -9.93
N ARG A 72 -12.71 11.40 -9.01
CA ARG A 72 -13.53 11.37 -7.80
C ARG A 72 -14.40 12.62 -7.65
N ALA A 73 -14.76 13.24 -8.77
CA ALA A 73 -15.58 14.46 -8.76
C ALA A 73 -17.00 14.21 -8.25
N ASN A 74 -17.53 13.00 -8.48
CA ASN A 74 -18.80 12.49 -7.98
C ASN A 74 -18.81 10.95 -8.06
N VAL A 75 -19.87 10.33 -7.55
CA VAL A 75 -20.03 8.88 -7.53
C VAL A 75 -19.97 8.25 -8.93
N SER A 76 -20.58 8.85 -9.97
CA SER A 76 -20.54 8.31 -11.35
C SER A 76 -19.10 8.19 -11.85
N SER A 77 -18.31 9.26 -11.69
CA SER A 77 -16.90 9.27 -12.08
C SER A 77 -16.07 8.23 -11.33
N ILE A 78 -16.41 7.98 -10.06
CA ILE A 78 -15.77 6.93 -9.25
C ILE A 78 -16.08 5.54 -9.84
N LEU A 79 -17.36 5.24 -10.06
CA LEU A 79 -17.80 3.94 -10.59
C LEU A 79 -17.23 3.69 -11.99
N GLU A 80 -17.27 4.68 -12.89
CA GLU A 80 -16.69 4.61 -14.23
C GLU A 80 -15.17 4.35 -14.17
N THR A 81 -14.47 5.00 -13.24
CA THR A 81 -13.02 4.78 -13.06
C THR A 81 -12.73 3.35 -12.59
N MET A 82 -13.53 2.82 -11.66
CA MET A 82 -13.40 1.43 -11.20
C MET A 82 -13.70 0.44 -12.32
N ASP A 83 -14.74 0.68 -13.12
CA ASP A 83 -15.08 -0.16 -14.27
C ASP A 83 -13.91 -0.24 -15.26
N ARG A 84 -13.24 0.87 -15.57
CA ARG A 84 -12.04 0.84 -16.42
C ARG A 84 -10.94 -0.05 -15.87
N VAL A 85 -10.73 -0.06 -14.55
CA VAL A 85 -9.70 -0.92 -13.93
C VAL A 85 -10.14 -2.38 -13.93
N TYR A 86 -11.36 -2.66 -13.51
CA TYR A 86 -11.86 -4.03 -13.32
C TYR A 86 -12.39 -4.68 -14.60
N ASN A 87 -12.55 -3.92 -15.70
CA ASN A 87 -12.71 -4.46 -17.05
C ASN A 87 -11.36 -4.67 -17.75
N LEU A 88 -10.25 -4.39 -17.06
CA LEU A 88 -8.87 -4.55 -17.56
C LEU A 88 -8.53 -3.60 -18.73
N ASP A 89 -9.18 -2.45 -18.77
CA ASP A 89 -8.96 -1.36 -19.74
C ASP A 89 -8.01 -0.28 -19.18
N TRP A 90 -7.25 -0.62 -18.14
CA TRP A 90 -6.33 0.26 -17.47
C TRP A 90 -4.88 -0.15 -17.72
N PHE A 91 -4.17 0.68 -18.49
CA PHE A 91 -2.77 0.47 -18.82
C PHE A 91 -1.88 1.34 -17.92
N SER A 92 -0.98 0.71 -17.18
CA SER A 92 -0.04 1.38 -16.28
C SER A 92 1.31 0.66 -16.26
N SER A 93 2.29 1.21 -15.55
CA SER A 93 3.56 0.50 -15.32
C SER A 93 3.41 -0.79 -14.50
N ALA A 94 2.25 -1.02 -13.87
CA ALA A 94 1.93 -2.26 -13.17
C ALA A 94 1.31 -3.33 -14.08
N SER A 95 1.02 -3.01 -15.35
CA SER A 95 0.53 -3.99 -16.34
C SER A 95 1.57 -5.09 -16.53
N LYS A 96 1.11 -6.35 -16.55
CA LYS A 96 1.96 -7.55 -16.67
C LYS A 96 1.94 -8.07 -18.10
N ASN A 97 3.06 -8.68 -18.51
CA ASN A 97 3.14 -9.40 -19.78
C ASN A 97 2.58 -10.83 -19.65
N GLU A 98 2.46 -11.30 -18.41
CA GLU A 98 1.93 -12.60 -18.02
C GLU A 98 0.44 -12.52 -17.62
N CYS A 99 -0.20 -13.69 -17.49
CA CYS A 99 -1.56 -13.79 -16.98
C CYS A 99 -1.67 -13.18 -15.58
N THR A 100 -2.54 -12.17 -15.44
CA THR A 100 -2.83 -11.57 -14.13
C THR A 100 -3.98 -12.32 -13.46
N ALA A 101 -3.77 -12.77 -12.23
CA ALA A 101 -4.77 -13.48 -11.43
C ALA A 101 -5.47 -12.54 -10.43
N ALA A 102 -4.83 -11.46 -10.00
CA ALA A 102 -5.42 -10.46 -9.13
C ALA A 102 -5.12 -9.03 -9.60
N VAL A 103 -6.16 -8.20 -9.73
CA VAL A 103 -6.07 -6.80 -10.17
C VAL A 103 -6.69 -5.88 -9.14
N GLY A 104 -6.00 -4.79 -8.85
CA GLY A 104 -6.49 -3.80 -7.92
C GLY A 104 -5.77 -2.47 -8.03
N PHE A 105 -5.97 -1.66 -7.00
CA PHE A 105 -5.38 -0.34 -6.85
C PHE A 105 -5.41 0.07 -5.37
N LYS A 106 -4.76 1.18 -5.05
CA LYS A 106 -4.80 1.81 -3.73
C LYS A 106 -5.81 2.94 -3.67
N TRP A 107 -6.44 3.06 -2.52
CA TRP A 107 -7.37 4.14 -2.22
C TRP A 107 -7.13 4.68 -0.81
N MET A 108 -6.88 5.98 -0.72
CA MET A 108 -6.76 6.63 0.58
C MET A 108 -8.15 7.06 1.10
N LEU A 109 -8.39 6.92 2.40
CA LEU A 109 -9.71 7.21 2.99
C LEU A 109 -10.23 8.63 2.72
N ASN A 110 -9.33 9.61 2.53
CA ASN A 110 -9.65 11.00 2.23
C ASN A 110 -9.89 11.28 0.73
N GLN A 111 -10.10 10.26 -0.10
CA GLN A 111 -10.27 10.39 -1.55
C GLN A 111 -11.66 9.95 -2.03
N GLY A 112 -12.70 10.32 -1.28
CA GLY A 112 -14.10 10.03 -1.62
C GLY A 112 -14.61 8.65 -1.17
N LEU A 113 -13.74 7.76 -0.68
CA LEU A 113 -14.14 6.42 -0.24
C LEU A 113 -15.11 6.45 0.96
N VAL A 114 -14.84 7.31 1.95
CA VAL A 114 -15.70 7.43 3.14
C VAL A 114 -16.98 8.21 2.82
N GLU A 115 -16.92 9.12 1.85
CA GLU A 115 -18.04 9.98 1.44
C GLU A 115 -19.11 9.19 0.66
N HIS A 116 -18.68 8.40 -0.34
CA HIS A 116 -19.55 7.61 -1.22
C HIS A 116 -19.57 6.12 -0.85
N HIS A 117 -19.48 5.82 0.44
CA HIS A 117 -19.26 4.46 0.92
C HIS A 117 -20.41 3.49 0.57
N GLU A 118 -21.66 3.96 0.53
CA GLU A 118 -22.83 3.11 0.25
C GLU A 118 -22.76 2.55 -1.18
N GLU A 119 -22.55 3.41 -2.16
CA GLU A 119 -22.48 3.03 -3.58
C GLU A 119 -21.20 2.23 -3.88
N ILE A 120 -20.09 2.54 -3.19
CA ILE A 120 -18.84 1.78 -3.33
C ILE A 120 -18.99 0.37 -2.75
N VAL A 121 -19.64 0.22 -1.60
CA VAL A 121 -19.89 -1.11 -1.00
C VAL A 121 -20.79 -1.94 -1.91
N GLU A 122 -21.86 -1.37 -2.45
CA GLU A 122 -22.74 -2.04 -3.42
C GLU A 122 -21.95 -2.48 -4.67
N TYR A 123 -21.10 -1.60 -5.20
CA TYR A 123 -20.24 -1.93 -6.33
C TYR A 123 -19.29 -3.09 -5.99
N PHE A 124 -18.65 -3.05 -4.82
CA PHE A 124 -17.70 -4.07 -4.38
C PHE A 124 -18.37 -5.43 -4.22
N GLU A 125 -19.60 -5.47 -3.70
CA GLU A 125 -20.40 -6.69 -3.60
C GLU A 125 -20.73 -7.24 -4.99
N ARG A 126 -21.30 -6.41 -5.88
CA ARG A 126 -21.68 -6.78 -7.25
C ARG A 126 -20.50 -7.31 -8.06
N ARG A 127 -19.33 -6.66 -7.95
CA ARG A 127 -18.11 -7.01 -8.69
C ARG A 127 -17.19 -7.97 -7.94
N ARG A 128 -17.59 -8.42 -6.73
CA ARG A 128 -16.79 -9.30 -5.86
C ARG A 128 -15.38 -8.77 -5.56
N VAL A 129 -15.27 -7.47 -5.36
CA VAL A 129 -14.01 -6.81 -4.97
C VAL A 129 -13.71 -7.11 -3.51
N SER A 130 -12.50 -7.60 -3.24
CA SER A 130 -12.00 -7.82 -1.88
C SER A 130 -11.24 -6.59 -1.36
N VAL A 131 -11.31 -6.33 -0.05
CA VAL A 131 -10.64 -5.17 0.56
C VAL A 131 -9.43 -5.60 1.38
N ILE A 132 -8.29 -4.95 1.16
CA ILE A 132 -7.10 -5.06 2.00
C ILE A 132 -6.97 -3.75 2.76
N PHE A 133 -7.33 -3.74 4.03
CA PHE A 133 -7.06 -2.59 4.89
C PHE A 133 -5.60 -2.62 5.33
N LEU A 134 -4.89 -1.51 5.14
CA LEU A 134 -3.53 -1.34 5.67
C LEU A 134 -3.44 -0.04 6.44
N PHE A 135 -3.33 -0.16 7.76
CA PHE A 135 -3.18 0.98 8.67
C PHE A 135 -1.86 0.95 9.41
N ARG A 136 -1.55 2.03 10.13
CA ARG A 136 -0.40 2.12 11.02
C ARG A 136 -0.89 2.28 12.44
N ARG A 137 -0.51 1.38 13.34
CA ARG A 137 -0.93 1.45 14.74
C ARG A 137 -0.32 2.65 15.45
N ASN A 138 0.95 2.97 15.20
CA ASN A 138 1.56 4.15 15.77
C ASN A 138 1.14 5.41 15.00
N LEU A 139 0.06 6.04 15.46
CA LEU A 139 -0.52 7.23 14.84
C LEU A 139 0.35 8.48 15.05
N LEU A 140 1.14 8.56 16.13
CA LEU A 140 2.11 9.64 16.34
C LEU A 140 3.21 9.60 15.27
N ARG A 141 3.80 8.43 15.04
CA ARG A 141 4.80 8.24 13.97
C ARG A 141 4.23 8.50 12.59
N ARG A 142 2.96 8.16 12.37
CA ARG A 142 2.27 8.51 11.14
C ARG A 142 2.17 10.03 10.98
N MET A 143 1.72 10.75 12.01
CA MET A 143 1.61 12.22 12.02
C MET A 143 2.96 12.89 11.72
N ILE A 144 4.03 12.48 12.39
CA ILE A 144 5.39 12.98 12.11
C ILE A 144 5.76 12.76 10.64
N SER A 145 5.48 11.57 10.11
CA SER A 145 5.78 11.28 8.70
C SER A 145 4.91 12.07 7.73
N VAL A 146 3.68 12.44 8.10
CA VAL A 146 2.82 13.33 7.30
C VAL A 146 3.43 14.72 7.23
N LEU A 147 3.80 15.29 8.38
CA LEU A 147 4.42 16.61 8.46
C LEU A 147 5.76 16.65 7.70
N ALA A 148 6.60 15.63 7.86
CA ALA A 148 7.87 15.54 7.12
C ALA A 148 7.66 15.40 5.60
N ASN A 149 6.65 14.65 5.16
CA ASN A 149 6.33 14.53 3.74
C ASN A 149 5.77 15.86 3.17
N SER A 150 5.00 16.61 3.96
CA SER A 150 4.55 17.96 3.56
C SER A 150 5.74 18.89 3.39
N TYR A 151 6.64 18.91 4.37
CA TYR A 151 7.87 19.70 4.27
C TYR A 151 8.71 19.32 3.04
N ASP A 152 8.90 18.04 2.75
CA ASP A 152 9.62 17.61 1.54
C ASP A 152 8.95 18.09 0.25
N LYS A 153 7.61 18.13 0.21
CA LYS A 153 6.86 18.64 -0.96
C LYS A 153 7.13 20.12 -1.20
N ASP A 154 7.26 20.90 -0.14
CA ASP A 154 7.40 22.35 -0.20
C ASP A 154 8.87 22.77 -0.35
N ALA A 155 9.75 22.25 0.52
CA ALA A 155 11.16 22.59 0.57
C ALA A 155 12.02 21.83 -0.47
N LYS A 156 11.55 20.66 -0.93
CA LYS A 156 12.20 19.82 -1.96
C LYS A 156 13.71 19.63 -1.76
N PRO A 157 14.15 19.17 -0.57
CA PRO A 157 15.56 19.03 -0.20
C PRO A 157 16.36 18.05 -1.08
N LEU A 158 15.70 17.17 -1.83
CA LEU A 158 16.34 16.25 -2.78
C LEU A 158 16.40 16.87 -4.18
N ASN A 159 17.32 17.82 -4.37
CA ASN A 159 17.59 18.47 -5.65
C ASN A 159 16.32 19.06 -6.32
N GLY A 160 15.47 19.72 -5.54
CA GLY A 160 14.25 20.34 -6.08
C GLY A 160 13.14 19.34 -6.47
N THR A 161 13.27 18.08 -6.06
CA THR A 161 12.26 17.03 -6.32
C THR A 161 11.60 16.54 -5.04
N HIS A 162 10.27 16.48 -5.02
CA HIS A 162 9.52 15.80 -3.95
C HIS A 162 9.64 14.28 -4.10
N LYS A 163 9.94 13.57 -3.00
CA LYS A 163 10.03 12.10 -2.98
C LYS A 163 9.24 11.53 -1.81
N SER A 164 8.04 11.02 -2.11
CA SER A 164 7.21 10.35 -1.09
C SER A 164 7.84 9.03 -0.58
N HIS A 165 8.72 8.42 -1.37
CA HIS A 165 9.49 7.21 -1.06
C HIS A 165 10.92 7.35 -1.61
N VAL A 166 11.87 6.67 -0.98
CA VAL A 166 13.29 6.69 -1.35
C VAL A 166 13.82 5.27 -1.53
N HIS A 167 14.89 5.15 -2.33
CA HIS A 167 15.52 3.87 -2.66
C HIS A 167 16.96 3.76 -2.15
N SER A 168 17.51 4.84 -1.57
CA SER A 168 18.84 4.84 -0.99
C SER A 168 18.82 5.30 0.47
N ALA A 169 19.78 4.78 1.24
CA ALA A 169 19.99 5.21 2.63
C ALA A 169 20.42 6.69 2.71
N VAL A 170 21.11 7.20 1.70
CA VAL A 170 21.56 8.59 1.64
C VAL A 170 20.36 9.54 1.53
N GLU A 171 19.46 9.31 0.59
CA GLU A 171 18.22 10.11 0.44
C GLU A 171 17.36 10.02 1.70
N ALA A 172 17.21 8.80 2.27
CA ALA A 172 16.50 8.60 3.53
C ALA A 172 17.07 9.46 4.65
N ASN A 173 18.40 9.49 4.80
CA ASN A 173 19.07 10.28 5.83
C ASN A 173 18.90 11.78 5.62
N ILE A 174 18.85 12.28 4.38
CA ILE A 174 18.58 13.70 4.11
C ILE A 174 17.18 14.07 4.56
N LEU A 175 16.16 13.30 4.14
CA LEU A 175 14.76 13.57 4.51
C LEU A 175 14.52 13.43 6.02
N ALA A 176 15.20 12.50 6.67
CA ALA A 176 15.07 12.28 8.12
C ALA A 176 15.65 13.41 8.99
N LYS A 177 16.39 14.38 8.42
CA LYS A 177 16.93 15.53 9.17
C LYS A 177 15.84 16.50 9.62
N TYR A 178 14.75 16.59 8.87
CA TYR A 178 13.65 17.47 9.25
C TYR A 178 12.93 16.93 10.48
N ARG A 179 12.81 17.79 11.50
CA ARG A 179 12.12 17.50 12.76
C ARG A 179 10.90 18.40 12.87
N PRO A 180 9.68 17.91 12.60
CA PRO A 180 8.50 18.75 12.76
C PRO A 180 8.29 19.16 14.22
N ARG A 181 7.80 20.38 14.41
CA ARG A 181 7.17 20.83 15.65
C ARG A 181 5.69 20.45 15.62
N LEU A 182 5.21 19.74 16.64
CA LEU A 182 3.83 19.28 16.73
C LEU A 182 2.96 20.30 17.48
N ASN A 183 1.74 20.50 17.00
CA ASN A 183 0.75 21.31 17.69
C ASN A 183 0.12 20.51 18.84
N ILE A 184 0.49 20.85 20.07
CA ILE A 184 0.07 20.11 21.27
C ILE A 184 -1.44 20.18 21.48
N THR A 185 -2.06 21.33 21.20
CA THR A 185 -3.51 21.52 21.34
C THR A 185 -4.32 20.61 20.42
N LEU A 186 -3.80 20.32 19.23
CA LEU A 186 -4.48 19.47 18.23
C LEU A 186 -4.04 18.00 18.27
N LEU A 187 -2.99 17.67 19.02
CA LEU A 187 -2.37 16.34 19.02
C LEU A 187 -3.36 15.22 19.32
N ILE A 188 -4.02 15.25 20.49
CA ILE A 188 -4.97 14.22 20.90
C ILE A 188 -6.23 14.21 19.99
N PRO A 189 -6.85 15.36 19.67
CA PRO A 189 -7.96 15.41 18.71
C PRO A 189 -7.66 14.73 17.37
N GLU A 190 -6.51 15.00 16.76
CA GLU A 190 -6.12 14.41 15.47
C GLU A 190 -5.86 12.89 15.58
N LEU A 191 -5.26 12.44 16.69
CA LEU A 191 -5.07 11.01 16.96
C LEU A 191 -6.42 10.28 17.14
N ASN A 192 -7.39 10.90 17.81
CA ASN A 192 -8.75 10.37 17.97
C ASN A 192 -9.47 10.31 16.61
N GLN A 193 -9.55 11.43 15.91
CA GLN A 193 -10.20 11.53 14.61
C GLN A 193 -9.66 10.49 13.66
N THR A 194 -8.35 10.27 13.65
CA THR A 194 -7.81 9.27 12.74
C THR A 194 -8.13 7.84 13.18
N LYS A 195 -8.07 7.54 14.47
CA LYS A 195 -8.47 6.22 15.00
C LYS A 195 -9.92 5.90 14.60
N GLU A 196 -10.81 6.88 14.77
CA GLU A 196 -12.23 6.78 14.43
C GLU A 196 -12.45 6.62 12.93
N THR A 197 -11.73 7.38 12.10
CA THR A 197 -11.83 7.29 10.64
C THR A 197 -11.43 5.89 10.13
N ALA A 198 -10.38 5.29 10.70
CA ALA A 198 -9.99 3.90 10.37
C ALA A 198 -11.08 2.89 10.79
N ALA A 199 -11.59 3.02 12.02
CA ALA A 199 -12.63 2.13 12.54
C ALA A 199 -13.93 2.24 11.71
N LYS A 200 -14.31 3.46 11.34
CA LYS A 200 -15.48 3.75 10.50
C LYS A 200 -15.36 3.10 9.13
N ALA A 201 -14.18 3.21 8.48
CA ALA A 201 -13.95 2.54 7.21
C ALA A 201 -14.06 1.02 7.32
N ILE A 202 -13.50 0.39 8.35
CA ILE A 202 -13.66 -1.06 8.57
C ILE A 202 -15.14 -1.42 8.77
N ALA A 203 -15.88 -0.62 9.54
CA ALA A 203 -17.30 -0.85 9.79
C ALA A 203 -18.16 -0.78 8.52
N TYR A 204 -17.87 0.16 7.61
CA TYR A 204 -18.56 0.30 6.34
C TYR A 204 -18.41 -0.94 5.43
N PHE A 205 -17.22 -1.53 5.39
CA PHE A 205 -16.93 -2.70 4.55
C PHE A 205 -17.01 -4.02 5.33
N LYS A 206 -17.69 -4.05 6.48
CA LYS A 206 -17.74 -5.25 7.35
C LYS A 206 -18.28 -6.51 6.66
N ASN A 207 -19.20 -6.33 5.71
CA ASN A 207 -19.82 -7.42 4.94
C ASN A 207 -19.09 -7.69 3.62
N THR A 208 -18.20 -6.80 3.20
CA THR A 208 -17.31 -7.04 2.05
C THR A 208 -16.19 -7.95 2.50
N ARG A 209 -15.79 -8.91 1.66
CA ARG A 209 -14.64 -9.78 1.95
C ARG A 209 -13.39 -8.93 2.18
N HIS A 210 -12.85 -8.94 3.39
CA HIS A 210 -11.70 -8.09 3.73
C HIS A 210 -10.68 -8.77 4.65
N ILE A 211 -9.45 -8.23 4.63
CA ILE A 211 -8.40 -8.51 5.61
C ILE A 211 -7.91 -7.18 6.19
N VAL A 212 -7.62 -7.16 7.49
CA VAL A 212 -7.06 -5.98 8.17
C VAL A 212 -5.62 -6.24 8.55
N LEU A 213 -4.72 -5.44 7.97
CA LEU A 213 -3.29 -5.48 8.18
C LEU A 213 -2.83 -4.18 8.81
N TYR A 214 -1.72 -4.29 9.53
CA TYR A 214 -1.05 -3.15 10.10
C TYR A 214 0.42 -3.15 9.72
N TYR A 215 0.94 -1.97 9.43
CA TYR A 215 2.32 -1.74 9.01
C TYR A 215 3.33 -2.43 9.92
N GLU A 216 3.13 -2.33 11.24
CA GLU A 216 4.01 -2.90 12.25
C GLU A 216 4.10 -4.43 12.14
N ASP A 217 3.00 -5.10 11.80
CA ASP A 217 2.97 -6.56 11.67
C ASP A 217 3.73 -7.00 10.41
N LEU A 218 3.60 -6.26 9.31
CA LEU A 218 4.29 -6.54 8.05
C LEU A 218 5.80 -6.30 8.14
N VAL A 219 6.21 -5.30 8.92
CA VAL A 219 7.64 -5.01 9.15
C VAL A 219 8.29 -6.06 10.05
N ASN A 220 7.60 -6.43 11.13
CA ASN A 220 8.16 -7.34 12.14
C ASN A 220 7.99 -8.81 11.76
N ASN A 221 7.02 -9.16 10.92
CA ASN A 221 6.77 -10.52 10.50
C ASN A 221 6.45 -10.62 9.01
N ARG A 222 7.47 -10.97 8.21
CA ARG A 222 7.34 -11.17 6.77
C ARG A 222 6.39 -12.31 6.39
N THR A 223 6.10 -13.27 7.27
CA THR A 223 5.14 -14.34 6.94
C THR A 223 3.74 -13.80 6.71
N LYS A 224 3.41 -12.61 7.23
CA LYS A 224 2.13 -11.94 6.99
C LYS A 224 1.89 -11.58 5.52
N LEU A 225 2.92 -11.51 4.69
CA LEU A 225 2.75 -11.38 3.24
C LEU A 225 2.22 -12.67 2.59
N LYS A 226 2.39 -13.84 3.22
CA LYS A 226 1.78 -15.10 2.76
C LYS A 226 0.26 -15.08 2.99
N ASP A 227 -0.20 -14.58 4.13
CA ASP A 227 -1.63 -14.39 4.42
C ASP A 227 -2.31 -13.54 3.33
N VAL A 228 -1.61 -12.55 2.77
CA VAL A 228 -2.13 -11.72 1.67
C VAL A 228 -2.17 -12.48 0.35
N GLN A 229 -1.15 -13.27 0.03
CA GLN A 229 -1.14 -14.10 -1.18
C GLN A 229 -2.27 -15.14 -1.14
N GLU A 230 -2.49 -15.76 0.02
CA GLU A 230 -3.63 -16.67 0.25
C GLU A 230 -4.97 -15.92 0.14
N PHE A 231 -5.08 -14.74 0.73
CA PHE A 231 -6.27 -13.89 0.61
C PHE A 231 -6.55 -13.50 -0.85
N LEU A 232 -5.53 -13.26 -1.66
CA LEU A 232 -5.69 -12.97 -3.09
C LEU A 232 -5.77 -14.24 -3.95
N ARG A 233 -5.69 -15.44 -3.34
CA ARG A 233 -5.69 -16.75 -4.02
C ARG A 233 -4.64 -16.85 -5.13
N VAL A 234 -3.46 -16.27 -4.88
CA VAL A 234 -2.31 -16.39 -5.77
C VAL A 234 -1.28 -17.36 -5.20
N PRO A 235 -0.49 -18.05 -6.04
CA PRO A 235 0.56 -18.96 -5.55
C PRO A 235 1.55 -18.24 -4.64
N TYR A 236 2.10 -18.95 -3.65
CA TYR A 236 3.14 -18.35 -2.82
C TYR A 236 4.42 -18.09 -3.60
N ARG A 237 4.91 -16.86 -3.46
CA ARG A 237 6.22 -16.43 -3.96
C ARG A 237 6.90 -15.55 -2.92
N ASP A 238 8.22 -15.45 -3.06
CA ASP A 238 9.00 -14.44 -2.34
C ASP A 238 8.71 -13.07 -2.95
N LEU A 239 8.23 -12.16 -2.11
CA LEU A 239 7.92 -10.79 -2.51
C LEU A 239 9.07 -9.88 -2.14
N GLU A 240 9.39 -8.93 -3.02
CA GLU A 240 10.51 -8.02 -2.86
C GLU A 240 10.08 -6.56 -2.91
N SER A 241 10.81 -5.70 -2.19
CA SER A 241 10.67 -4.25 -2.27
C SER A 241 12.04 -3.59 -2.21
N ARG A 242 12.22 -2.56 -3.04
CA ARG A 242 13.43 -1.73 -3.06
C ARG A 242 13.28 -0.43 -2.27
N GLN A 243 12.15 -0.20 -1.61
CA GLN A 243 11.95 1.03 -0.83
C GLN A 243 12.62 0.93 0.54
N VAL A 244 13.20 2.04 0.99
CA VAL A 244 13.87 2.14 2.28
C VAL A 244 13.05 2.98 3.25
N LYS A 245 13.00 2.57 4.52
CA LYS A 245 12.34 3.33 5.60
C LYS A 245 13.13 4.61 5.88
N ILE A 246 12.47 5.76 5.76
CA ILE A 246 13.08 7.09 5.98
C ILE A 246 13.40 7.30 7.47
N HIS A 247 12.40 7.15 8.34
CA HIS A 247 12.52 7.47 9.76
C HIS A 247 12.83 6.21 10.58
N THR A 248 14.09 6.03 10.95
CA THR A 248 14.58 4.89 11.76
C THR A 248 15.05 5.29 13.16
N ALA A 249 15.27 6.58 13.42
CA ALA A 249 15.76 7.08 14.71
C ALA A 249 14.70 7.01 15.84
N ALA A 250 15.15 7.22 17.08
CA ALA A 250 14.24 7.45 18.22
C ALA A 250 13.36 8.69 18.00
N LEU A 251 12.12 8.68 18.51
CA LEU A 251 11.17 9.80 18.36
C LEU A 251 11.71 11.14 18.89
N SER A 252 12.47 11.11 19.98
CA SER A 252 13.11 12.30 20.56
C SER A 252 14.08 13.00 19.59
N LYS A 253 14.65 12.26 18.63
CA LYS A 253 15.50 12.81 17.57
C LYS A 253 14.72 13.21 16.32
N GLN A 254 13.43 12.89 16.25
CA GLN A 254 12.56 13.16 15.09
C GLN A 254 11.57 14.30 15.32
N ILE A 255 11.33 14.71 16.56
CA ILE A 255 10.37 15.78 16.91
C ILE A 255 11.14 16.96 17.50
N GLU A 256 10.81 18.19 17.09
CA GLU A 256 11.45 19.40 17.62
C GLU A 256 11.09 19.62 19.10
N ASN A 257 9.80 19.72 19.43
CA ASN A 257 9.27 19.92 20.78
C ASN A 257 8.97 18.59 21.51
N TRP A 258 9.96 17.68 21.55
CA TRP A 258 9.77 16.32 22.09
C TRP A 258 9.23 16.29 23.52
N ASN A 259 9.74 17.15 24.41
CA ASN A 259 9.35 17.16 25.82
C ASN A 259 7.85 17.50 25.98
N GLU A 260 7.36 18.50 25.25
CA GLU A 260 5.94 18.89 25.25
C GLU A 260 5.04 17.74 24.73
N VAL A 261 5.47 17.05 23.67
CA VAL A 261 4.74 15.89 23.13
C VAL A 261 4.73 14.73 24.11
N GLN A 262 5.85 14.43 24.76
CA GLN A 262 5.94 13.38 25.75
C GLN A 262 5.02 13.68 26.94
N GLU A 263 5.03 14.91 27.45
CA GLU A 263 4.15 15.35 28.53
C GLU A 263 2.67 15.23 28.13
N ALA A 264 2.29 15.76 26.97
CA ALA A 264 0.90 15.74 26.50
C ALA A 264 0.33 14.33 26.27
N LEU A 265 1.17 13.34 25.97
CA LEU A 265 0.74 11.96 25.76
C LEU A 265 0.84 11.07 27.00
N THR A 266 1.64 11.46 27.99
CA THR A 266 1.79 10.68 29.23
C THR A 266 0.47 10.65 30.01
N GLY A 267 0.08 9.48 30.52
CA GLY A 267 -1.20 9.27 31.19
C GLY A 267 -2.41 9.12 30.26
N THR A 268 -2.24 9.30 28.94
CA THR A 268 -3.32 9.14 27.96
C THR A 268 -3.34 7.73 27.35
N PRO A 269 -4.44 7.31 26.68
CA PRO A 269 -4.47 6.07 25.89
C PRO A 269 -3.41 5.99 24.77
N TYR A 270 -2.80 7.13 24.44
CA TYR A 270 -1.79 7.28 23.39
C TYR A 270 -0.35 7.22 23.89
N GLN A 271 -0.12 7.15 25.21
CA GLN A 271 1.23 7.05 25.80
C GLN A 271 2.07 5.95 25.14
N ARG A 272 1.46 4.81 24.78
CA ARG A 272 2.14 3.69 24.10
C ARG A 272 2.82 4.07 22.78
N PHE A 273 2.39 5.15 22.12
CA PHE A 273 2.97 5.62 20.86
C PHE A 273 4.35 6.27 21.04
N LEU A 274 4.74 6.61 22.28
CA LEU A 274 6.08 7.11 22.60
C LEU A 274 7.16 6.03 22.51
N PHE A 275 6.77 4.76 22.62
CA PHE A 275 7.72 3.63 22.75
C PHE A 275 7.67 2.63 21.61
N LYS A 276 6.48 2.34 21.07
CA LYS A 276 6.31 1.28 20.06
C LYS A 276 6.63 1.78 18.66
N ASP A 277 7.19 0.91 17.83
CA ASP A 277 7.42 1.15 16.41
C ASP A 277 6.29 0.57 15.56
#